data_AF-A0A5A7XRX0-F1
#
_entry.id   AF-A0A5A7XRX0-F1
#
_cell.length_a   1.000
_cell.length_b   1.000
_cell.length_c   1.000
_cell.angle_alpha   90.00
_cell.angle_beta   90.00
_cell.angle_gamma   90.00
#
_symmetry.space_group_name_H-M   'P 1'
#
loop_
_entity.id
_entity.type
_entity.pdbx_description
1 polymer ?
#
loop_
_entity_poly.entity_id
_entity_poly.type
_entity_poly.pdbx_seq_one_letter_code
_entity_poly.pdbx_strand_id
1 'polypeptide(L)'
;FEIADAAEDVVRPAMPQECLLDRNALVMGYSGVYSSFLKHAIRQADRYGVPAHQLLHRAGQRKLIGGQEDQLIDIALEIKREQDAAATA
;
A
#
# COMPACT_ATOMS: atom_id res chain seq x y z
N PHE A 1 24.81 3.41 24.64
CA PHE A 1 23.69 2.91 23.84
C PHE A 1 23.08 4.05 23.02
N GLU A 2 23.89 4.99 22.54
CA GLU A 2 23.41 6.28 22.03
C GLU A 2 22.41 6.16 20.86
N ILE A 3 22.57 5.15 20.00
CA ILE A 3 21.63 4.92 18.89
C ILE A 3 20.27 4.38 19.35
N ALA A 4 20.23 3.62 20.46
CA ALA A 4 18.97 3.13 21.04
C ALA A 4 18.23 4.29 21.72
N ASP A 5 18.94 5.13 22.46
CA ASP A 5 18.39 6.33 23.11
C ASP A 5 17.87 7.31 22.04
N ALA A 6 18.63 7.55 20.96
CA ALA A 6 18.18 8.39 19.84
C ALA A 6 16.94 7.82 19.12
N ALA A 7 16.84 6.50 18.99
CA ALA A 7 15.68 5.85 18.37
C ALA A 7 14.42 6.04 19.23
N GLU A 8 14.51 5.81 20.54
CA GLU A 8 13.37 5.86 21.48
C GLU A 8 12.97 7.30 21.84
N ASP A 9 13.93 8.17 22.15
CA ASP A 9 13.66 9.49 22.73
C ASP A 9 13.50 10.59 21.67
N VAL A 10 14.02 10.40 20.45
CA VAL A 10 14.02 11.43 19.39
C VAL A 10 13.23 11.01 18.16
N VAL A 11 13.57 9.87 17.55
CA VAL A 11 12.96 9.44 16.28
C VAL A 11 11.53 8.96 16.49
N ARG A 12 11.31 8.10 17.48
CA ARG A 12 10.02 7.46 17.71
C ARG A 12 8.85 8.44 17.99
N PRO A 13 9.02 9.52 18.78
CA PRO A 13 7.97 10.52 18.97
C PRO A 13 7.63 11.32 17.71
N ALA A 14 8.56 11.45 16.76
CA ALA A 14 8.34 12.14 15.49
C ALA A 14 7.64 11.27 14.44
N MET A 15 7.62 9.95 14.61
CA MET A 15 6.92 9.03 13.72
C MET A 15 5.40 9.10 13.95
N PRO A 16 4.57 9.19 12.89
CA PRO A 16 3.12 9.25 13.05
C PRO A 16 2.54 7.94 13.62
N GLN A 17 3.23 6.82 13.40
CA GLN A 17 2.90 5.49 13.88
C GLN A 17 4.12 4.58 13.73
N GLU A 18 4.10 3.42 14.38
CA GLU A 18 5.10 2.36 14.15
C GLU A 18 5.06 1.84 12.72
N CYS A 19 6.20 1.34 12.26
CA CYS A 19 6.25 0.51 11.06
C CYS A 19 5.69 -0.88 11.41
N LEU A 20 4.59 -1.27 10.77
CA LEU A 20 3.91 -2.54 11.02
C LEU A 20 4.22 -3.56 9.94
N LEU A 21 4.40 -4.82 10.33
CA LEU A 21 4.30 -5.97 9.44
C LEU A 21 2.84 -6.40 9.30
N ASP A 22 2.01 -5.49 8.78
CA ASP A 22 0.59 -5.74 8.57
C ASP A 22 0.32 -6.51 7.26
N ARG A 23 -0.97 -6.80 6.99
CA ARG A 23 -1.38 -7.52 5.78
C ARG A 23 -0.88 -6.85 4.49
N ASN A 24 -0.91 -5.52 4.41
CA ASN A 24 -0.49 -4.81 3.20
C ASN A 24 1.03 -4.92 3.02
N ALA A 25 1.80 -4.72 4.09
CA ALA A 25 3.26 -4.89 4.09
C ALA A 25 3.68 -6.31 3.71
N LEU A 26 3.01 -7.33 4.25
CA LEU A 26 3.25 -8.73 3.90
C LEU A 26 2.96 -9.02 2.42
N VAL A 27 1.85 -8.50 1.88
CA VAL A 27 1.51 -8.67 0.46
C VAL A 27 2.52 -7.99 -0.46
N MET A 28 3.06 -6.82 -0.08
CA MET A 28 4.13 -6.18 -0.86
C MET A 28 5.37 -7.06 -0.94
N GLY A 29 5.83 -7.58 0.20
CA GLY A 29 6.97 -8.49 0.26
C GLY A 29 6.75 -9.76 -0.55
N TYR A 30 5.57 -10.37 -0.43
CA TYR A 30 5.18 -11.55 -1.19
C TYR A 30 5.08 -11.30 -2.70
N SER A 31 4.57 -10.14 -3.10
CA SER A 31 4.30 -9.81 -4.50
C SER A 31 5.41 -9.01 -5.19
N GLY A 32 6.53 -8.75 -4.50
CA GLY A 32 7.66 -7.98 -5.05
C GLY A 32 7.34 -6.51 -5.35
N VAL A 33 6.50 -5.87 -4.54
CA VAL A 33 6.02 -4.50 -4.76
C VAL A 33 6.97 -3.48 -4.12
N TYR A 34 7.19 -2.36 -4.81
CA TYR A 34 8.01 -1.27 -4.30
C TYR A 34 7.40 -0.61 -3.04
N SER A 35 8.14 -0.56 -1.93
CA SER A 35 7.60 -0.26 -0.61
C SER A 35 6.97 1.14 -0.45
N SER A 36 7.37 2.15 -1.24
CA SER A 36 6.73 3.49 -1.17
C SER A 36 5.25 3.45 -1.56
N PHE A 37 4.82 2.41 -2.30
CA PHE A 37 3.44 2.28 -2.74
C PHE A 37 2.46 2.10 -1.58
N LEU A 38 2.91 1.65 -0.40
CA LEU A 38 2.03 1.32 0.73
C LEU A 38 1.00 2.41 1.05
N LYS A 39 1.48 3.62 1.36
CA LYS A 39 0.59 4.73 1.74
C LYS A 39 -0.21 5.28 0.55
N HIS A 40 0.33 5.19 -0.67
CA HIS A 40 -0.40 5.56 -1.88
C HIS A 40 -1.56 4.60 -2.15
N ALA A 41 -1.32 3.28 -2.00
CA ALA A 41 -2.34 2.25 -2.17
C ALA A 41 -3.43 2.36 -1.11
N ILE A 42 -3.10 2.63 0.16
CA ILE A 42 -4.09 2.90 1.21
C ILE A 42 -4.95 4.12 0.84
N ARG A 43 -4.32 5.22 0.37
CA ARG A 43 -5.06 6.40 -0.06
C ARG A 43 -6.02 6.12 -1.23
N GLN A 44 -5.60 5.34 -2.23
CA GLN A 44 -6.50 4.99 -3.35
C GLN A 44 -7.57 3.98 -2.93
N ALA A 45 -7.25 3.04 -2.04
CA ALA A 45 -8.22 2.12 -1.46
C ALA A 45 -9.37 2.88 -0.79
N ASP A 46 -9.04 3.85 0.07
CA ASP A 46 -10.03 4.70 0.74
C ASP A 46 -10.80 5.56 -0.27
N ARG A 47 -10.11 6.14 -1.25
CA ARG A 47 -10.71 7.02 -2.27
C ARG A 47 -11.72 6.32 -3.17
N TYR A 48 -11.47 5.06 -3.53
CA TYR A 48 -12.27 4.30 -4.49
C TYR A 48 -13.12 3.20 -3.84
N GLY A 49 -12.99 2.99 -2.52
CA GLY A 49 -13.73 1.96 -1.80
C GLY A 49 -13.29 0.54 -2.17
N VAL A 50 -12.00 0.34 -2.45
CA VAL A 50 -11.44 -0.95 -2.87
C VAL A 50 -10.38 -1.45 -1.88
N PRO A 51 -10.08 -2.76 -1.81
CA PRO A 51 -9.15 -3.28 -0.80
C PRO A 51 -7.68 -2.99 -1.15
N ALA A 52 -6.94 -2.31 -0.28
CA ALA A 52 -5.53 -1.94 -0.50
C ALA A 52 -4.61 -3.13 -0.81
N HIS A 53 -4.81 -4.28 -0.15
CA HIS A 53 -4.01 -5.48 -0.39
C HIS A 53 -4.20 -6.05 -1.80
N GLN A 54 -5.39 -5.93 -2.40
CA GLN A 54 -5.63 -6.36 -3.79
C GLN A 54 -4.95 -5.40 -4.77
N LEU A 55 -5.01 -4.10 -4.49
CA LEU A 55 -4.28 -3.05 -5.21
C LEU A 55 -2.77 -3.37 -5.28
N LEU A 56 -2.16 -3.65 -4.12
CA LEU A 56 -0.74 -3.98 -4.01
C LEU A 56 -0.42 -5.29 -4.74
N HIS A 57 -1.26 -6.32 -4.59
CA HIS A 57 -1.04 -7.58 -5.30
C HIS A 57 -1.08 -7.40 -6.83
N ARG A 58 -2.05 -6.65 -7.36
CA ARG A 58 -2.12 -6.32 -8.80
C ARG A 58 -0.96 -5.45 -9.27
N ALA A 59 -0.46 -4.54 -8.43
CA ALA A 59 0.75 -3.77 -8.74
C ALA A 59 1.96 -4.70 -8.95
N GLY A 60 2.10 -5.75 -8.14
CA GLY A 60 3.11 -6.80 -8.32
C GLY A 60 2.90 -7.60 -9.60
N GLN A 61 1.66 -8.00 -9.90
CA GLN A 61 1.31 -8.70 -11.16
C GLN A 61 1.63 -7.86 -12.40
N ARG A 62 1.42 -6.53 -12.34
CA ARG A 62 1.77 -5.57 -13.39
C ARG A 62 3.27 -5.23 -13.44
N LYS A 63 4.09 -5.77 -12.53
CA LYS A 63 5.54 -5.55 -12.44
C LYS A 63 5.92 -4.07 -12.37
N LEU A 64 5.12 -3.28 -11.63
CA LEU A 64 5.40 -1.87 -11.43
C LEU A 64 6.70 -1.66 -10.65
N ILE A 65 7.43 -0.62 -11.01
CA ILE A 65 8.68 -0.20 -10.35
C ILE A 65 8.48 1.14 -9.63
N GLY A 66 9.49 1.54 -8.86
CA GLY A 66 9.46 2.81 -8.12
C GLY A 66 9.22 4.01 -9.04
N GLY A 67 8.37 4.94 -8.59
CA GLY A 67 7.97 6.12 -9.36
C GLY A 67 6.68 5.96 -10.18
N GLN A 68 6.03 4.78 -10.16
CA GLN A 68 4.78 4.51 -10.89
C GLN A 68 3.53 4.52 -9.97
N GLU A 69 3.53 5.33 -8.92
CA GLU A 69 2.43 5.44 -7.96
C GLU A 69 1.09 5.89 -8.61
N ASP A 70 1.14 6.54 -9.77
CA ASP A 70 -0.02 6.93 -10.57
C ASP A 70 -0.83 5.71 -11.05
N GLN A 71 -0.16 4.60 -11.36
CA GLN A 71 -0.80 3.37 -11.84
C GLN A 71 -1.70 2.72 -10.77
N LEU A 72 -1.49 3.03 -9.49
CA LEU A 72 -2.37 2.58 -8.41
C LEU A 72 -3.79 3.16 -8.55
N ILE A 73 -3.94 4.33 -9.19
CA ILE A 73 -5.26 4.90 -9.48
C ILE A 73 -5.99 4.06 -10.54
N ASP A 74 -5.28 3.66 -11.60
CA ASP A 74 -5.85 2.83 -12.67
C ASP A 74 -6.28 1.45 -12.15
N ILE A 75 -5.41 0.79 -11.35
CA ILE A 75 -5.74 -0.48 -10.72
C ILE A 75 -6.95 -0.35 -9.78
N ALA A 76 -7.07 0.75 -9.05
CA ALA A 76 -8.21 0.96 -8.14
C ALA A 76 -9.52 1.09 -8.94
N LEU A 77 -9.50 1.83 -10.05
CA LEU A 77 -10.64 1.95 -10.96
C LEU A 77 -10.99 0.62 -11.62
N GLU A 78 -10.00 -0.20 -11.97
CA GLU A 78 -10.22 -1.56 -12.50
C GLU A 78 -10.95 -2.46 -11.49
N ILE A 79 -10.45 -2.55 -10.26
CA ILE A 79 -11.09 -3.33 -9.19
C ILE A 79 -12.52 -2.82 -8.96
N LYS A 80 -12.72 -1.50 -8.95
CA LYS A 80 -14.03 -0.90 -8.74
C LYS A 80 -15.01 -1.27 -9.85
N ARG A 81 -14.59 -1.23 -11.13
CA ARG A 81 -15.41 -1.66 -12.27
C ARG A 81 -15.84 -3.12 -12.15
N GLU A 82 -14.93 -4.00 -11.73
CA GLU A 82 -15.23 -5.42 -11.54
C GLU A 82 -16.23 -5.67 -10.41
N GLN A 83 -16.11 -4.95 -9.29
CA GLN A 83 -17.06 -5.02 -8.18
C GLN A 83 -18.45 -4.54 -8.59
N ASP A 84 -18.51 -3.43 -9.33
CA ASP A 84 -19.78 -2.86 -9.78
C ASP A 84 -20.46 -3.79 -10.80
N ALA A 85 -19.69 -4.40 -11.72
CA ALA A 85 -20.22 -5.39 -12.66
C ALA A 85 -20.77 -6.64 -11.95
N ALA A 86 -20.05 -7.16 -10.94
CA ALA A 86 -20.48 -8.31 -10.16
C ALA A 86 -21.73 -8.01 -9.31
N ALA A 87 -21.96 -6.76 -8.92
CA ALA A 87 -23.16 -6.36 -8.18
C ALA A 87 -24.42 -6.24 -9.07
N THR A 88 -24.23 -6.05 -10.39
CA THR A 88 -25.32 -5.95 -11.38
C THR A 88 -25.72 -7.28 -12.02
N ALA A 89 -24.93 -8.33 -11.80
CA ALA A 89 -25.17 -9.69 -12.30
C ALA A 89 -25.97 -10.53 -11.30
#